data_AF-A0A941AMU7-F1
#
_entry.id   AF-A0A941AMU7-F1
#
_cell.length_a   1.000
_cell.length_b   1.000
_cell.length_c   1.000
_cell.angle_alpha   90.00
_cell.angle_beta   90.00
_cell.angle_gamma   90.00
#
_symmetry.space_group_name_H-M   'P 1'
#
loop_
_entity.id
_entity.type
_entity.pdbx_description
1 polymer ?
#
loop_
_entity_poly.entity_id
_entity_poly.type
_entity_poly.pdbx_seq_one_letter_code
_entity_poly.pdbx_strand_id
1 'polypeptide(L)' 'MSPQPGPRYVISITPADVGRRVTTRRRVPGGLSDAVGVLEAWRDGALTVRKRDGTLVEIPEETLVAARVVPER' A
#
# COMPACT_ATOMS: atom_id res chain seq x y z
N MET A 1 -8.11 -27.61 17.11
CA MET A 1 -7.83 -26.81 15.90
C MET A 1 -7.09 -25.57 16.33
N SER A 2 -5.77 -25.52 16.17
CA SER A 2 -5.02 -24.28 16.38
C SER A 2 -5.42 -23.28 15.29
N PRO A 3 -5.75 -22.02 15.61
CA PRO A 3 -5.96 -21.02 14.58
C PRO A 3 -4.64 -20.88 13.81
N GLN A 4 -4.66 -21.19 12.51
CA GLN A 4 -3.55 -20.79 11.65
C GLN A 4 -3.46 -19.26 11.75
N PRO A 5 -2.27 -18.67 12.01
CA PRO A 5 -2.15 -17.24 12.02
C PRO A 5 -2.55 -16.72 10.64
N GLY A 6 -3.63 -15.94 10.60
CA GLY A 6 -4.06 -15.27 9.38
C GLY A 6 -2.94 -14.38 8.82
N PRO A 7 -3.01 -14.00 7.54
CA PRO A 7 -1.99 -13.14 6.94
C PRO A 7 -1.84 -11.87 7.79
N ARG A 8 -0.63 -11.66 8.33
CA ARG A 8 -0.33 -10.48 9.15
C ARG A 8 -0.29 -9.28 8.22
N TYR A 9 -1.31 -8.44 8.33
CA TYR A 9 -1.32 -7.13 7.72
C TYR A 9 -0.24 -6.26 8.39
N VAL A 10 0.80 -5.90 7.64
CA VAL A 10 1.93 -5.10 8.11
C VAL A 10 2.11 -3.90 7.19
N ILE A 11 2.19 -2.71 7.78
CA ILE A 11 2.60 -1.49 7.11
C ILE A 11 4.04 -1.25 7.54
N SER A 12 4.95 -1.34 6.57
CA SER A 12 6.41 -1.24 6.77
C SER A 12 7.05 -0.14 5.93
N ILE A 13 6.23 0.62 5.21
CA ILE A 13 6.65 1.81 4.47
C ILE A 13 6.44 3.04 5.32
N THR A 14 7.17 4.09 5.00
CA THR A 14 7.10 5.41 5.62
C THR A 14 7.10 6.48 4.53
N PRO A 15 6.86 7.76 4.87
CA PRO A 15 7.02 8.86 3.90
C PRO A 15 8.44 8.94 3.29
N ALA A 16 9.46 8.37 3.93
CA ALA A 16 10.82 8.29 3.37
C ALA A 16 10.93 7.33 2.17
N ASP A 17 9.92 6.49 1.94
CA ASP A 17 9.88 5.56 0.81
C ASP A 17 9.25 6.18 -0.45
N VAL A 18 8.96 7.47 -0.45
CA VAL A 18 8.54 8.21 -1.66
C VAL A 18 9.61 8.06 -2.75
N GLY A 19 9.16 7.80 -3.97
CA GLY A 19 9.99 7.45 -5.12
C GLY A 19 10.27 5.95 -5.26
N ARG A 20 10.00 5.13 -4.23
CA ARG A 20 10.23 3.68 -4.28
C ARG A 20 9.00 2.94 -4.77
N ARG A 21 9.24 1.77 -5.37
CA ARG A 21 8.16 0.84 -5.74
C ARG A 21 7.61 0.17 -4.48
N VAL A 22 6.30 0.24 -4.29
CA VAL A 22 5.59 -0.34 -3.13
C VAL A 22 4.44 -1.23 -3.58
N THR A 23 4.10 -2.19 -2.73
CA THR A 23 2.81 -2.88 -2.76
C THR A 23 1.98 -2.36 -1.60
N THR A 24 0.71 -2.08 -1.86
CA THR A 24 -0.25 -1.60 -0.88
C THR A 24 -1.51 -2.44 -0.96
N ARG A 25 -2.16 -2.60 0.19
CA ARG A 25 -3.48 -3.20 0.31
C ARG A 25 -4.32 -2.29 1.20
N ARG A 26 -5.50 -1.95 0.72
CA ARG A 26 -6.44 -1.03 1.36
C ARG A 26 -7.83 -1.62 1.46
N ARG A 27 -8.62 -1.11 2.38
CA ARG A 27 -10.06 -1.37 2.48
C ARG A 27 -10.81 -0.57 1.42
N VAL A 28 -11.78 -1.22 0.79
CA VAL A 28 -12.72 -0.61 -0.15
C VAL A 28 -14.13 -1.15 0.14
N PRO A 29 -15.19 -0.45 -0.28
CA PRO A 29 -16.54 -1.01 -0.21
C PRO A 29 -16.57 -2.38 -0.90
N GLY A 30 -16.98 -3.42 -0.18
CA GLY A 30 -17.05 -4.79 -0.72
C GLY A 30 -15.77 -5.63 -0.56
N GLY A 31 -14.70 -5.11 0.07
CA GLY A 31 -13.56 -5.95 0.45
C GLY A 31 -12.21 -5.23 0.54
N LEU A 32 -11.20 -5.85 -0.03
CA LEU A 32 -9.82 -5.36 -0.05
C LEU A 32 -9.38 -5.14 -1.49
N SER A 33 -8.65 -4.06 -1.72
CA SER A 33 -8.07 -3.73 -3.02
C SER A 33 -6.57 -3.56 -2.86
N ASP A 34 -5.81 -4.14 -3.78
CA ASP A 34 -4.37 -3.95 -3.87
C ASP A 34 -3.99 -2.95 -4.96
N ALA A 35 -2.91 -2.23 -4.71
CA ALA A 35 -2.26 -1.36 -5.68
C ALA A 35 -0.74 -1.54 -5.58
N VAL A 36 -0.12 -1.74 -6.73
CA VAL A 36 1.33 -1.86 -6.87
C VAL A 36 1.81 -0.77 -7.80
N GLY A 37 2.79 0.00 -7.37
CA GLY A 37 3.26 1.17 -8.10
C GLY A 37 4.37 1.89 -7.37
N VAL A 38 4.75 3.06 -7.88
CA VAL A 38 5.69 3.95 -7.20
C VAL A 38 4.92 4.81 -6.20
N LEU A 39 5.40 4.90 -4.96
CA LEU A 39 4.87 5.84 -3.98
C LEU A 39 5.29 7.26 -4.39
N GLU A 40 4.39 8.03 -4.98
CA GLU A 40 4.72 9.39 -5.47
C GLU A 40 4.61 10.44 -4.37
N ALA A 41 3.68 10.24 -3.43
CA ALA A 41 3.51 11.14 -2.31
C ALA A 41 2.95 10.39 -1.10
N TRP A 42 3.30 10.87 0.08
CA TRP A 42 2.64 10.53 1.33
C TRP A 42 2.56 11.80 2.17
N ARG A 43 1.36 12.38 2.22
CA ARG A 43 1.08 13.64 2.92
C ARG A 43 -0.42 13.77 3.15
N ASP A 44 -0.81 14.67 4.05
CA ASP A 44 -2.22 14.98 4.29
C ASP A 44 -3.07 13.74 4.67
N GLY A 45 -2.45 12.74 5.33
CA GLY A 45 -3.11 11.49 5.71
C GLY A 45 -3.44 10.55 4.54
N ALA A 46 -2.83 10.75 3.36
CA ALA A 46 -3.03 9.92 2.19
C ALA A 46 -1.73 9.58 1.46
N LEU A 47 -1.73 8.42 0.82
CA LEU A 47 -0.66 7.93 -0.05
C LEU A 47 -1.12 8.04 -1.50
N THR A 48 -0.27 8.59 -2.36
CA THR A 48 -0.46 8.59 -3.82
C THR A 48 0.47 7.56 -4.43
N VAL A 49 -0.11 6.52 -5.04
CA VAL A 49 0.64 5.46 -5.71
C VAL A 49 0.42 5.56 -7.22
N ARG A 50 1.49 5.78 -7.99
CA ARG A 50 1.44 5.71 -9.46
C ARG A 50 1.65 4.28 -9.93
N LYS A 51 0.61 3.72 -10.53
CA LYS A 51 0.66 2.41 -11.16
C LYS A 51 1.54 2.44 -12.42
N ARG A 52 1.95 1.26 -12.87
CA ARG A 52 2.78 1.09 -14.08
C ARG A 52 2.10 1.65 -15.34
N ASP A 53 0.79 1.62 -15.41
CA ASP A 53 0.00 2.15 -16.54
C ASP A 53 -0.12 3.69 -16.53
N GLY A 54 0.41 4.37 -15.51
CA GLY A 54 0.34 5.82 -15.36
C GLY A 54 -0.81 6.31 -14.48
N THR A 55 -1.79 5.45 -14.14
CA THR A 55 -2.88 5.81 -13.22
C THR A 55 -2.36 6.13 -11.82
N LEU A 56 -2.82 7.25 -11.27
CA LEU A 56 -2.63 7.63 -9.88
C LEU A 56 -3.74 7.03 -9.01
N VAL A 57 -3.35 6.37 -7.93
CA VAL A 57 -4.26 5.83 -6.94
C VAL A 57 -4.01 6.52 -5.62
N GLU A 58 -5.00 7.25 -5.14
CA GLU A 58 -5.00 7.81 -3.80
C GLU A 58 -5.53 6.79 -2.79
N ILE A 59 -4.83 6.64 -1.68
CA ILE A 59 -5.12 5.69 -0.62
C ILE A 59 -5.10 6.46 0.71
N PRO A 60 -6.26 6.66 1.36
CA PRO A 60 -6.29 7.21 2.70
C PRO A 60 -5.53 6.28 3.66
N GLU A 61 -4.66 6.83 4.50
CA GLU A 61 -3.82 6.07 5.44
C GLU A 61 -4.67 5.20 6.37
N GLU A 62 -5.84 5.69 6.79
CA GLU A 62 -6.81 4.96 7.61
C GLU A 62 -7.37 3.68 6.95
N THR A 63 -7.38 3.62 5.62
CA THR A 63 -7.85 2.45 4.88
C THR A 63 -6.75 1.44 4.64
N LEU A 64 -5.48 1.84 4.80
CA LEU A 64 -4.32 1.01 4.52
C LEU A 64 -4.23 -0.11 5.55
N VAL A 65 -4.19 -1.35 5.08
CA VAL A 65 -4.03 -2.52 5.96
C VAL A 65 -2.62 -3.10 5.88
N ALA A 66 -2.03 -3.11 4.69
CA ALA A 66 -0.66 -3.56 4.53
C ALA A 66 0.04 -2.75 3.46
N ALA A 67 1.32 -2.50 3.68
CA ALA A 67 2.18 -1.93 2.67
C ALA A 67 3.65 -2.27 2.89
N ARG A 68 4.37 -2.50 1.80
CA ARG A 68 5.78 -2.89 1.80
C ARG A 68 6.49 -2.36 0.56
N VAL A 69 7.76 -1.97 0.72
CA VAL A 69 8.64 -1.72 -0.42
C VAL A 69 8.89 -3.02 -1.18
N VAL A 70 8.79 -2.95 -2.51
CA VAL A 70 9.19 -4.02 -3.42
C VAL A 70 10.68 -3.85 -3.73
N PRO A 71 11.55 -4.82 -3.37
CA PRO A 71 12.96 -4.75 -3.74
C PRO A 71 13.11 -4.88 -5.26
N GLU A 72 13.94 -4.02 -5.83
CA GLU A 72 14.38 -4.09 -7.22
C GLU A 72 15.44 -5.20 -7.29
N ARG A 73 15.29 -6.12 -8.25
CA ARG A 73 16.18 -7.28 -8.38
C ARG A 73 17.45 -6.91 -9.14
#